data_AF-A0A5I5HPN9-F1
#
_entry.id   AF-A0A5I5HPN9-F1
#
_cell.length_a   1.000
_cell.length_b   1.000
_cell.length_c   1.000
_cell.angle_alpha   90.00
_cell.angle_beta   90.00
_cell.angle_gamma   90.00
#
_symmetry.space_group_name_H-M   'P 1'
#
loop_
_entity.id
_entity.type
_entity.pdbx_description
1 polymer ?
#
loop_
_entity_poly.entity_id
_entity_poly.type
_entity_poly.pdbx_seq_one_letter_code
_entity_poly.pdbx_strand_id
1 'polypeptide(L)' 'MCQQRITYETGWNIHPKVRKIMGGGDELSNLVLLHPNCHRQLHSGETGSHSFTGLIKA' A
#
# COMPACT_ATOMS: atom_id res chain seq x y z
N MET A 1 10.60 -2.97 1.09
CA MET A 1 10.34 -3.33 -0.32
C MET A 1 11.60 -3.95 -0.91
N CYS A 2 11.48 -4.96 -1.79
CA CYS A 2 12.62 -5.76 -2.26
C CYS A 2 13.67 -5.01 -3.12
N GLN A 3 13.37 -3.79 -3.60
CA GLN A 3 14.27 -2.96 -4.42
C GLN A 3 14.71 -3.62 -5.75
N GLN A 4 14.05 -4.70 -6.16
CA GLN A 4 14.31 -5.37 -7.43
C GLN A 4 13.47 -4.73 -8.55
N ARG A 5 13.92 -4.85 -9.81
CA ARG A 5 13.13 -4.41 -10.95
C ARG A 5 11.88 -5.27 -11.10
N ILE A 6 10.77 -4.62 -11.45
CA ILE A 6 9.54 -5.30 -11.87
C ILE A 6 9.68 -5.60 -13.36
N THR A 7 9.57 -6.88 -13.71
CA THR A 7 9.52 -7.37 -15.09
C THR A 7 8.24 -8.16 -15.33
N TYR A 8 7.91 -8.42 -16.60
CA TYR A 8 6.78 -9.28 -16.98
C TYR A 8 6.83 -10.66 -16.33
N GLU A 9 8.02 -11.25 -16.23
CA GLU A 9 8.22 -12.57 -15.60
C GLU A 9 7.92 -12.55 -14.10
N THR A 10 8.31 -11.48 -13.41
CA THR A 10 8.07 -11.34 -11.96
C THR A 10 6.65 -10.89 -11.63
N GLY A 11 5.96 -10.29 -12.59
CA GLY A 11 4.63 -9.71 -12.43
C GLY A 11 4.57 -8.54 -11.43
N TRP A 12 3.37 -7.97 -11.30
CA TRP A 12 3.10 -6.89 -10.36
C TRP A 12 1.64 -6.91 -9.91
N ASN A 13 1.41 -6.36 -8.73
CA ASN A 13 0.11 -6.02 -8.19
C ASN A 13 0.07 -4.52 -7.89
N ILE A 14 -1.12 -3.94 -8.01
CA ILE A 14 -1.37 -2.55 -7.65
C ILE A 14 -1.82 -2.51 -6.18
N HIS A 15 -1.17 -1.67 -5.39
CA HIS A 15 -1.53 -1.40 -4.00
C HIS A 15 -1.99 0.06 -3.85
N PRO A 16 -3.19 0.30 -3.33
CA PRO A 16 -3.60 1.63 -2.88
C PRO A 16 -2.90 1.99 -1.57
N LYS A 17 -2.15 3.11 -1.52
CA LYS A 17 -1.48 3.62 -0.32
C LYS A 17 -2.49 3.96 0.78
N VAL A 18 -3.60 4.58 0.39
CA VAL A 18 -4.78 4.80 1.23
C VAL A 18 -5.89 3.89 0.74
N ARG A 19 -6.43 3.08 1.64
CA ARG A 19 -7.54 2.16 1.35
C ARG A 19 -8.80 2.96 0.98
N LYS A 20 -9.61 2.44 0.06
CA LYS A 20 -10.88 3.07 -0.34
C LYS A 20 -11.81 3.35 0.85
N ILE A 21 -11.87 2.40 1.79
CA ILE A 21 -12.67 2.55 3.01
C ILE A 21 -12.19 3.69 3.93
N MET A 22 -10.95 4.15 3.77
CA MET A 22 -10.36 5.28 4.50
C MET A 22 -10.38 6.58 3.68
N GLY A 23 -11.17 6.63 2.60
CA GLY A 23 -11.24 7.79 1.71
C GLY A 23 -10.14 7.85 0.65
N GLY A 24 -9.43 6.75 0.40
CA GLY A 24 -8.45 6.67 -0.68
C GLY A 24 -9.10 6.60 -2.06
N GLY A 25 -8.69 7.46 -2.99
CA GLY A 25 -9.15 7.48 -4.37
C GLY A 25 -8.36 6.55 -5.30
N ASP A 26 -8.69 6.58 -6.59
CA ASP A 26 -8.08 5.75 -7.64
C ASP A 26 -6.98 6.52 -8.42
N GLU A 27 -6.54 7.66 -7.91
CA GLU A 27 -5.50 8.47 -8.55
C GLU A 27 -4.15 7.75 -8.55
N LEU A 28 -3.34 7.93 -9.60
CA LEU A 28 -1.99 7.34 -9.69
C LEU A 28 -1.10 7.71 -8.51
N SER A 29 -1.31 8.88 -7.89
CA SER A 29 -0.60 9.31 -6.68
C SER A 29 -0.90 8.41 -5.47
N ASN A 30 -2.09 7.80 -5.41
CA ASN A 30 -2.50 6.85 -4.39
C ASN A 30 -2.15 5.39 -4.73
N LEU A 31 -1.66 5.10 -5.94
CA LEU A 31 -1.33 3.74 -6.37
C LEU A 31 0.17 3.49 -6.35
N VAL A 32 0.58 2.26 -6.02
CA VAL A 32 1.97 1.81 -6.15
C VAL A 32 2.02 0.39 -6.73
N LEU A 33 3.00 0.14 -7.59
CA LEU A 33 3.27 -1.17 -8.14
C LEU A 33 4.23 -1.94 -7.24
N LEU A 34 3.84 -3.15 -6.86
CA LEU A 34 4.64 -4.04 -6.02
C LEU A 34 4.69 -5.44 -6.64
N HIS A 35 5.78 -6.18 -6.45
CA HIS A 35 5.77 -7.62 -6.75
C HIS A 35 4.68 -8.34 -5.94
N PRO A 36 4.10 -9.43 -6.46
CA PRO A 36 3.03 -10.16 -5.77
C PRO A 36 3.40 -10.59 -4.33
N ASN A 37 4.64 -11.05 -4.12
CA ASN A 37 5.12 -11.43 -2.79
C ASN A 37 5.28 -10.22 -1.87
N CYS A 38 5.81 -9.10 -2.37
CA CYS A 38 5.96 -7.88 -1.58
C CYS A 38 4.61 -7.28 -1.19
N HIS A 39 3.63 -7.33 -2.11
CA HIS A 39 2.25 -6.94 -1.83
C HIS A 39 1.68 -7.74 -0.66
N ARG A 40 1.82 -9.07 -0.69
CA ARG A 40 1.35 -9.94 0.40
C ARG A 40 2.08 -9.70 1.72
N GLN A 41 3.39 -9.49 1.69
CA GLN A 41 4.17 -9.19 2.89
C GLN A 41 3.74 -7.87 3.54
N LEU A 42 3.45 -6.85 2.72
CA LEU A 42 2.96 -5.57 3.19
C LEU A 42 1.62 -5.74 3.92
N HIS A 43 0.64 -6.41 3.28
CA HIS A 43 -0.66 -6.70 3.92
C HIS A 43 -0.54 -7.57 5.16
N SER A 44 0.42 -8.49 5.20
CA SER A 44 0.68 -9.31 6.39
C SER A 44 1.17 -8.49 7.59
N GLY A 45 1.82 -7.34 7.36
CA GLY A 45 2.27 -6.41 8.40
C GLY A 45 1.27 -5.31 8.74
N GLU A 46 0.20 -5.15 7.95
CA GLU A 46 -0.77 -4.04 8.07
C GLU A 46 -1.80 -4.25 9.22
N THR A 47 -1.71 -5.36 9.97
CA THR A 47 -2.63 -5.77 11.04
C THR A 47 -2.68 -4.82 12.27
N GLY A 48 -1.95 -3.70 12.31
CA GLY A 48 -1.90 -2.87 13.54
C GLY A 48 -1.52 -1.41 13.43
N SER A 49 -1.63 -0.75 12.28
CA SER A 49 -1.30 0.69 12.17
C SER A 49 -2.49 1.52 11.67
N HIS A 50 -3.54 1.58 12.48
CA HIS A 50 -4.36 2.80 12.51
C HIS A 50 -3.70 3.77 13.48
N SER A 51 -2.62 4.42 13.05
CA SER A 51 -2.17 5.65 13.71
C SER A 51 -3.25 6.71 13.49
N PHE A 52 -4.16 6.83 14.46
CA PHE A 52 -4.96 8.02 14.70
C PHE A 52 -4.02 9.16 15.10
N THR A 53 -3.23 9.69 14.16
CA THR A 53 -2.46 10.91 14.38
C THR A 53 -3.21 12.05 13.71
N GLY A 54 -4.20 12.59 14.43
CA GLY A 54 -4.87 13.82 14.01
C GLY A 54 -6.15 14.09 14.79
N LEU A 55 -6.08 15.11 15.65
CA LEU A 55 -7.19 15.83 16.33
C LEU A 55 -7.58 15.35 17.74
N ILE A 56 -6.67 15.53 18.70
CA ILE A 56 -7.05 16.22 19.94
C ILE A 56 -6.38 17.59 19.89
N LYS A 57 -7.11 18.60 19.40
CA LYS A 57 -6.86 19.99 19.80
C LYS A 57 -7.78 20.23 20.99
N ALA A 58 -7.19 20.39 22.16
CA ALA A 58 -7.81 21.07 23.30
C ALA A 58 -7.17 22.45 23.42
#